data_AF-A0A1V4MFL8-F1
#
_entry.id   AF-A0A1V4MFL8-F1
#
_cell.length_a   1.000
_cell.length_b   1.000
_cell.length_c   1.000
_cell.angle_alpha   90.00
_cell.angle_beta   90.00
_cell.angle_gamma   90.00
#
_symmetry.space_group_name_H-M   'P 1'
#
loop_
_entity.id
_entity.type
_entity.pdbx_description
1 polymer ?
#
loop_
_entity_poly.entity_id
_entity_poly.type
_entity_poly.pdbx_seq_one_letter_code
_entity_poly.pdbx_strand_id
1 'polypeptide(L)'
;MLIEKYEYLAASTDTSSKKTIGQGESSVLGKLQPGDMVLVKKGSFLYGDHKAELNIPYDYWIDAFPVTNRQYQEFLQDTDYHKDRKPEVPFMDKDSISPYTWNKETSQCPKGREDHPVVWVSFEDAEKFCDGRSHKEGKSIRLPTEEEWEKAARGKDGREYPWGDEFDAKLCNT
;
A
#
# COMPACT_ATOMS: atom_id res chain seq x y z
N MET A 1 -1.51 -2.35 0.05
CA MET A 1 -1.60 -0.93 0.43
C MET A 1 -1.45 -0.87 1.93
N LEU A 2 -0.52 -0.08 2.45
CA LEU A 2 -0.19 0.02 3.88
C LEU A 2 -0.35 1.46 4.36
N ILE A 3 -0.57 1.64 5.68
CA ILE A 3 -0.75 2.91 6.38
C ILE A 3 0.33 3.12 7.43
N GLU A 4 0.84 4.35 7.52
CA GLU A 4 1.71 4.80 8.61
C GLU A 4 0.85 5.59 9.63
N LYS A 5 0.84 5.17 10.89
CA LYS A 5 0.11 5.85 11.98
C LYS A 5 1.08 6.68 12.83
N TYR A 6 0.73 7.93 13.11
CA TYR A 6 1.46 8.75 14.08
C TYR A 6 1.16 8.26 15.51
N GLU A 7 2.11 7.58 16.15
CA GLU A 7 2.16 7.48 17.61
C GLU A 7 3.26 8.40 18.13
N TYR A 8 2.89 9.27 19.08
CA TYR A 8 3.77 10.24 19.72
C TYR A 8 4.84 9.52 20.57
N LEU A 9 5.95 9.14 19.96
CA LEU A 9 7.19 8.81 20.68
C LEU A 9 8.38 9.47 19.96
N ALA A 10 8.88 10.52 20.61
CA ALA A 10 10.18 11.18 20.43
C ALA A 10 10.77 11.31 19.01
N ALA A 11 10.67 12.53 18.47
CA ALA A 11 11.62 13.19 17.56
C ALA A 11 12.43 12.30 16.60
N SER A 12 11.97 12.20 15.34
CA SER A 12 12.85 12.02 14.19
C SER A 12 12.46 13.03 13.11
N THR A 13 13.33 14.03 12.92
CA THR A 13 13.20 15.09 11.91
C THR A 13 13.78 14.65 10.57
N ASP A 14 13.44 13.46 10.09
CA ASP A 14 13.72 13.10 8.70
C ASP A 14 12.45 13.30 7.84
N THR A 15 12.56 14.27 6.95
CA THR A 15 11.49 14.74 6.06
C THR A 15 11.77 14.36 4.61
N SER A 16 12.80 13.55 4.34
CA SER A 16 13.39 13.41 3.00
C SER A 16 12.52 12.70 1.95
N SER A 17 11.35 12.16 2.29
CA SER A 17 10.45 11.49 1.32
C SER A 17 8.99 11.96 1.37
N LYS A 18 8.67 13.07 2.07
CA LYS A 18 7.27 13.47 2.34
C LYS A 18 6.78 14.49 1.30
N LYS A 19 5.85 14.09 0.42
CA LYS A 19 5.11 15.02 -0.47
C LYS A 19 3.66 15.14 0.01
N THR A 20 3.26 16.35 0.41
CA THR A 20 1.90 16.67 0.88
C THR A 20 0.98 16.91 -0.32
N ILE A 21 -0.19 16.26 -0.38
CA ILE A 21 -1.21 16.57 -1.39
C ILE A 21 -2.18 17.61 -0.83
N GLY A 22 -2.14 18.82 -1.40
CA GLY A 22 -3.17 19.85 -1.25
C GLY A 22 -4.19 19.77 -2.39
N GLN A 23 -5.40 20.29 -2.15
CA GLN A 23 -6.42 20.42 -3.20
C GLN A 23 -5.89 21.34 -4.32
N GLY A 24 -5.68 20.77 -5.51
CA GLY A 24 -5.39 21.53 -6.72
C GLY A 24 -4.00 21.36 -7.34
N GLU A 25 -3.43 20.15 -7.45
CA GLU A 25 -2.30 19.94 -8.35
C GLU A 25 -2.35 18.57 -9.05
N SER A 26 -2.90 18.55 -10.28
CA SER A 26 -2.71 17.46 -11.24
C SER A 26 -1.23 17.22 -11.60
N SER A 27 -0.29 18.06 -11.13
CA SER A 27 1.13 18.01 -11.48
C SER A 27 2.00 17.10 -10.59
N VAL A 28 1.50 16.68 -9.42
CA VAL A 28 2.28 15.88 -8.44
C VAL A 28 2.21 14.38 -8.74
N LEU A 29 1.11 13.89 -9.32
CA LEU A 29 0.90 12.47 -9.61
C LEU A 29 1.91 11.90 -10.61
N GLY A 30 2.42 12.70 -11.54
CA GLY A 30 3.45 12.28 -12.51
C GLY A 30 4.85 12.03 -11.91
N LYS A 31 5.04 12.23 -10.60
CA LYS A 31 6.35 12.12 -9.92
C LYS A 31 6.36 11.12 -8.75
N LEU A 32 5.26 10.40 -8.49
CA LEU A 32 5.21 9.41 -7.44
C LEU A 32 5.85 8.10 -7.92
N GLN A 33 6.51 7.39 -7.01
CA GLN A 33 7.13 6.09 -7.27
C GLN A 33 6.61 5.04 -6.28
N PRO A 34 6.69 3.74 -6.59
CA PRO A 34 6.37 2.69 -5.63
C PRO A 34 7.14 2.86 -4.31
N GLY A 35 6.42 2.81 -3.18
CA GLY A 35 6.97 3.09 -1.85
C GLY A 35 6.75 4.52 -1.36
N ASP A 36 6.43 5.47 -2.27
CA ASP A 36 5.95 6.78 -1.85
C ASP A 36 4.60 6.65 -1.14
N MET A 37 4.44 7.42 -0.07
CA MET A 37 3.19 7.52 0.66
C MET A 37 2.57 8.90 0.48
N VAL A 38 1.24 8.95 0.51
CA VAL A 38 0.46 10.18 0.38
C VAL A 38 -0.29 10.46 1.66
N LEU A 39 -0.34 11.75 2.04
CA LEU A 39 -1.02 12.20 3.25
C LEU A 39 -2.53 12.31 3.00
N VAL A 40 -3.31 11.59 3.80
CA VAL A 40 -4.76 11.75 3.89
C VAL A 40 -5.09 12.54 5.15
N LYS A 41 -5.75 13.69 4.96
CA LYS A 41 -6.11 14.59 6.06
C LYS A 41 -7.30 14.07 6.85
N LYS A 42 -7.27 14.27 8.16
CA LYS A 42 -8.40 14.06 9.07
C LYS A 42 -9.65 14.80 8.63
N GLY A 43 -10.79 14.36 9.15
CA GLY A 43 -12.10 14.98 8.94
C GLY A 43 -13.15 14.01 8.40
N SER A 44 -14.36 14.53 8.26
CA SER A 44 -15.52 13.81 7.74
C SER A 44 -15.40 13.48 6.26
N PHE A 45 -15.99 12.35 5.88
CA PHE A 45 -16.28 11.93 4.51
C PHE A 45 -17.55 11.08 4.49
N LEU A 46 -18.07 10.82 3.29
CA LEU A 46 -19.22 9.93 3.10
C LEU A 46 -18.71 8.50 2.89
N TYR A 47 -19.10 7.61 3.80
CA TYR A 47 -18.64 6.22 3.90
C TYR A 47 -19.73 5.22 3.52
N GLY A 48 -19.31 4.17 2.80
CA GLY A 48 -20.15 3.05 2.39
C GLY A 48 -21.22 3.42 1.37
N ASP A 49 -21.97 2.42 0.93
CA ASP A 49 -22.99 2.57 -0.13
C ASP A 49 -24.11 3.55 0.24
N HIS A 50 -24.41 3.68 1.53
CA HIS A 50 -25.42 4.61 2.04
C HIS A 50 -24.90 6.04 2.22
N LYS A 51 -23.61 6.30 1.93
CA LYS A 51 -22.97 7.61 2.05
C LYS A 51 -23.19 8.24 3.44
N ALA A 52 -23.05 7.43 4.48
CA ALA A 52 -23.18 7.90 5.86
C ALA A 52 -21.97 8.76 6.22
N GLU A 53 -22.16 9.87 6.93
CA GLU A 53 -21.03 10.68 7.37
C GLU A 53 -20.20 9.92 8.42
N LEU A 54 -18.91 9.73 8.14
CA LEU A 54 -17.93 9.16 9.06
C LEU A 54 -16.74 10.11 9.22
N ASN A 55 -16.29 10.33 10.46
CA ASN A 55 -15.15 11.19 10.76
C ASN A 55 -13.93 10.41 11.22
N ILE A 56 -12.83 10.51 10.47
CA ILE A 56 -11.51 10.01 10.90
C ILE A 56 -10.76 11.16 11.60
N PRO A 57 -10.48 11.08 12.92
CA PRO A 57 -10.04 12.22 13.72
C PRO A 57 -8.53 12.52 13.64
N TYR A 58 -7.77 11.74 12.86
CA TYR A 58 -6.32 11.87 12.71
C TYR A 58 -5.91 11.88 11.23
N ASP A 59 -4.77 12.52 10.96
CA ASP A 59 -4.09 12.44 9.67
C ASP A 59 -3.38 11.08 9.59
N TYR A 60 -3.29 10.50 8.40
CA TYR A 60 -2.54 9.27 8.18
C TYR A 60 -1.90 9.29 6.80
N TRP A 61 -0.83 8.51 6.63
CA TRP A 61 -0.23 8.30 5.32
C TRP A 61 -0.63 6.94 4.80
N ILE A 62 -0.88 6.83 3.51
CA ILE A 62 -1.17 5.56 2.83
C ILE A 62 -0.26 5.43 1.61
N ASP A 63 0.19 4.21 1.28
CA ASP A 63 0.97 4.00 0.06
C ASP A 63 0.22 4.51 -1.17
N ALA A 64 0.93 5.24 -2.04
CA ALA A 64 0.39 5.73 -3.31
C ALA A 64 0.12 4.59 -4.31
N PHE A 65 0.85 3.48 -4.16
CA PHE A 65 0.78 2.31 -5.03
C PHE A 65 0.67 1.03 -4.21
N PRO A 66 0.13 -0.06 -4.78
CA PRO A 66 0.28 -1.38 -4.18
C PRO A 66 1.74 -1.73 -3.92
N VAL A 67 1.99 -2.56 -2.90
CA VAL A 67 3.33 -3.10 -2.63
C VAL A 67 3.78 -3.90 -3.84
N THR A 68 4.99 -3.63 -4.31
CA THR A 68 5.54 -4.26 -5.52
C THR A 68 6.22 -5.59 -5.22
N ASN A 69 6.40 -6.40 -6.25
CA ASN A 69 7.21 -7.62 -6.17
C ASN A 69 8.63 -7.35 -5.68
N ARG A 70 9.27 -6.26 -6.12
CA ARG A 70 10.62 -5.86 -5.68
C ARG A 70 10.65 -5.58 -4.18
N GLN A 71 9.73 -4.76 -3.68
CA GLN A 71 9.65 -4.42 -2.26
C GLN A 71 9.40 -5.66 -1.40
N TYR A 72 8.50 -6.54 -1.85
CA TYR A 72 8.22 -7.78 -1.14
C TYR A 72 9.44 -8.71 -1.14
N GLN A 73 10.14 -8.86 -2.27
CA GLN A 73 11.39 -9.63 -2.35
C GLN A 73 12.46 -9.09 -1.39
N GLU A 74 12.63 -7.77 -1.32
CA GLU A 74 13.57 -7.15 -0.37
C GLU A 74 13.20 -7.48 1.07
N PHE A 75 11.92 -7.40 1.43
CA PHE A 75 11.44 -7.84 2.75
C PHE A 75 11.76 -9.32 3.00
N LEU A 76 11.53 -10.19 2.01
CA LEU A 76 11.89 -11.60 2.11
C LEU A 76 13.40 -11.81 2.27
N GLN A 77 14.26 -10.93 1.77
CA GLN A 77 15.72 -11.09 1.85
C GLN A 77 16.35 -10.45 3.09
N ASP A 78 15.75 -9.38 3.60
CA ASP A 78 16.26 -8.55 4.70
C ASP A 78 15.85 -9.07 6.08
N THR A 79 14.78 -9.87 6.16
CA THR A 79 14.24 -10.29 7.44
C THR A 79 14.83 -11.62 7.91
N ASP A 80 15.21 -11.66 9.19
CA ASP A 80 15.43 -12.90 9.97
C ASP A 80 14.14 -13.75 10.10
N TYR A 81 13.05 -13.36 9.42
CA TYR A 81 11.77 -14.08 9.31
C TYR A 81 11.97 -15.55 8.92
N HIS A 82 13.03 -15.87 8.18
CA HIS A 82 13.44 -17.23 7.82
C HIS A 82 13.72 -18.16 9.01
N LYS A 83 13.94 -17.64 10.23
CA LYS A 83 14.37 -18.46 11.38
C LYS A 83 13.28 -19.38 11.91
N ASP A 84 12.02 -18.93 11.90
CA ASP A 84 10.90 -19.68 12.50
C ASP A 84 9.91 -20.22 11.45
N ARG A 85 9.82 -19.58 10.27
CA ARG A 85 9.02 -20.05 9.12
C ARG A 85 9.66 -19.51 7.86
N LYS A 86 9.98 -20.38 6.88
CA LYS A 86 10.34 -19.86 5.55
C LYS A 86 9.16 -19.02 5.03
N PRO A 87 9.34 -17.75 4.65
CA PRO A 87 8.30 -16.99 3.99
C PRO A 87 7.75 -17.81 2.83
N GLU A 88 6.44 -17.98 2.82
CA GLU A 88 5.78 -18.49 1.64
C GLU A 88 5.94 -17.40 0.57
N VAL A 89 6.81 -17.68 -0.39
CA VAL A 89 6.85 -16.88 -1.61
C VAL A 89 5.51 -17.07 -2.32
N PRO A 90 4.99 -16.04 -3.01
CA PRO A 90 3.77 -16.17 -3.80
C PRO A 90 3.99 -17.10 -5.00
N PHE A 91 3.85 -18.39 -4.75
CA PHE A 91 4.17 -19.45 -5.68
C PHE A 91 2.95 -20.30 -5.97
N MET A 92 2.76 -20.64 -7.24
CA MET A 92 1.79 -21.65 -7.63
C MET A 92 2.36 -22.53 -8.76
N ASP A 93 2.24 -23.84 -8.55
CA ASP A 93 2.84 -24.88 -9.41
C ASP A 93 1.96 -25.15 -10.65
N LYS A 94 1.87 -24.16 -11.53
CA LYS A 94 1.06 -24.26 -12.75
C LYS A 94 1.77 -23.57 -13.92
N ASP A 95 1.98 -24.32 -15.00
CA ASP A 95 2.65 -23.81 -16.19
C ASP A 95 1.96 -22.58 -16.79
N SER A 96 0.63 -22.53 -16.73
CA SER A 96 -0.18 -21.44 -17.28
C SER A 96 0.02 -20.08 -16.61
N ILE A 97 0.65 -20.05 -15.44
CA ILE A 97 0.93 -18.82 -14.66
C ILE A 97 2.42 -18.65 -14.37
N SER A 98 3.28 -19.47 -14.99
CA SER A 98 4.74 -19.40 -14.89
C SER A 98 5.31 -17.96 -14.98
N PRO A 99 4.76 -17.04 -15.80
CA PRO A 99 5.23 -15.64 -15.82
C PRO A 99 5.02 -14.84 -14.52
N TYR A 100 4.26 -15.37 -13.56
CA TYR A 100 3.95 -14.77 -12.26
C TYR A 100 4.54 -15.59 -11.09
N THR A 101 5.22 -16.70 -11.40
CA THR A 101 5.70 -17.64 -10.39
C THR A 101 7.04 -17.19 -9.82
N TRP A 102 7.10 -17.09 -8.49
CA TRP A 102 8.32 -16.77 -7.76
C TRP A 102 9.28 -17.97 -7.69
N ASN A 103 10.57 -17.73 -7.47
CA ASN A 103 11.52 -18.82 -7.20
C ASN A 103 11.47 -19.22 -5.71
N LYS A 104 11.14 -20.48 -5.41
CA LYS A 104 11.05 -20.98 -4.02
C LYS A 104 12.36 -21.04 -3.26
N GLU A 105 13.47 -21.23 -3.97
CA GLU A 105 14.78 -21.42 -3.34
C GLU A 105 15.46 -20.08 -3.05
N THR A 106 15.32 -19.13 -3.98
CA THR A 106 16.01 -17.83 -3.91
C THR A 106 15.11 -16.68 -3.49
N SER A 107 13.80 -16.93 -3.35
CA SER A 107 12.77 -15.92 -3.14
C SER A 107 12.75 -14.80 -4.20
N GLN A 108 13.30 -15.08 -5.39
CA GLN A 108 13.31 -14.11 -6.48
C GLN A 108 11.92 -13.98 -7.10
N CYS A 109 11.48 -12.74 -7.30
CA CYS A 109 10.23 -12.44 -7.98
C CYS A 109 10.33 -12.71 -9.50
N PRO A 110 9.17 -12.77 -10.20
CA PRO A 110 9.17 -12.99 -11.64
C PRO A 110 9.90 -11.87 -12.38
N LYS A 111 10.80 -12.24 -13.29
CA LYS A 111 11.59 -11.29 -14.08
C LYS A 111 10.70 -10.39 -14.94
N GLY A 112 11.01 -9.10 -14.97
CA GLY A 112 10.25 -8.10 -15.73
C GLY A 112 8.92 -7.71 -15.08
N ARG A 113 8.66 -8.16 -13.85
CA ARG A 113 7.48 -7.81 -13.05
C ARG A 113 7.84 -7.21 -11.70
N GLU A 114 9.06 -6.73 -11.54
CA GLU A 114 9.60 -6.20 -10.29
C GLU A 114 8.73 -5.05 -9.75
N ASP A 115 8.21 -4.19 -10.63
CA ASP A 115 7.36 -3.05 -10.29
C ASP A 115 5.84 -3.36 -10.33
N HIS A 116 5.46 -4.61 -10.65
CA HIS A 116 4.06 -5.02 -10.55
C HIS A 116 3.66 -5.26 -9.09
N PRO A 117 2.37 -5.11 -8.75
CA PRO A 117 1.87 -5.49 -7.44
C PRO A 117 2.20 -6.94 -7.11
N VAL A 118 2.64 -7.19 -5.88
CA VAL A 118 2.71 -8.56 -5.37
C VAL A 118 1.29 -9.11 -5.21
N VAL A 119 1.10 -10.35 -5.64
CA VAL A 119 -0.18 -11.07 -5.60
C VAL A 119 -0.01 -12.40 -4.87
N TRP A 120 -1.11 -13.07 -4.53
CA TRP A 120 -1.10 -14.33 -3.75
C TRP A 120 -0.38 -14.25 -2.40
N VAL A 121 -0.51 -13.10 -1.74
CA VAL A 121 -0.09 -12.90 -0.36
C VAL A 121 -1.29 -13.10 0.56
N SER A 122 -1.08 -13.80 1.68
CA SER A 122 -2.12 -13.92 2.71
C SER A 122 -2.24 -12.62 3.51
N PHE A 123 -3.32 -12.48 4.28
CA PHE A 123 -3.46 -11.37 5.23
C PHE A 123 -2.32 -11.36 6.27
N GLU A 124 -1.96 -12.54 6.80
CA GLU A 124 -0.87 -12.71 7.76
C GLU A 124 0.49 -12.27 7.18
N ASP A 125 0.76 -12.59 5.92
CA ASP A 125 1.98 -12.16 5.24
C ASP A 125 2.01 -10.64 5.03
N ALA A 126 0.86 -10.05 4.73
CA ALA A 126 0.73 -8.61 4.56
C ALA A 126 0.95 -7.86 5.89
N GLU A 127 0.45 -8.37 7.01
CA GLU A 127 0.74 -7.82 8.35
C GLU A 127 2.22 -7.89 8.68
N LYS A 128 2.86 -9.06 8.47
CA LYS A 128 4.29 -9.23 8.72
C LYS A 128 5.16 -8.34 7.84
N PHE A 129 4.76 -8.11 6.59
CA PHE A 129 5.43 -7.14 5.74
C PHE A 129 5.37 -5.73 6.36
N CYS A 130 4.22 -5.34 6.92
CA CYS A 130 4.09 -4.06 7.63
C CYS A 130 5.02 -4.00 8.84
N ASP A 131 5.10 -5.06 9.64
CA ASP A 131 5.98 -5.14 10.81
C ASP A 131 7.45 -5.04 10.39
N GLY A 132 7.86 -5.80 9.36
CA GLY A 132 9.23 -5.75 8.83
C GLY A 132 9.59 -4.35 8.32
N ARG A 133 8.69 -3.71 7.57
CA ARG A 133 8.87 -2.33 7.08
C ARG A 133 8.89 -1.33 8.25
N SER A 134 8.07 -1.55 9.28
CA SER A 134 8.05 -0.74 10.50
C SER A 134 9.39 -0.76 11.22
N HIS A 135 9.96 -1.96 11.40
CA HIS A 135 11.27 -2.13 12.00
C HIS A 135 12.38 -1.48 11.17
N LYS A 136 12.34 -1.65 9.85
CA LYS A 136 13.35 -1.10 8.93
C LYS A 136 13.33 0.42 8.87
N GLU A 137 12.15 1.02 8.82
CA GLU A 137 11.99 2.48 8.70
C GLU A 137 11.90 3.21 10.05
N GLY A 138 11.80 2.50 11.17
CA GLY A 138 11.62 3.08 12.50
C GLY A 138 10.28 3.80 12.67
N LYS A 139 9.22 3.29 12.02
CA LYS A 139 7.89 3.89 11.99
C LYS A 139 6.82 2.83 12.31
N SER A 140 5.63 3.26 12.72
CA SER A 140 4.49 2.35 12.85
C SER A 140 3.74 2.25 11.52
N ILE A 141 3.95 1.15 10.80
CA ILE A 141 3.31 0.82 9.53
C ILE A 141 2.39 -0.39 9.76
N ARG A 142 1.18 -0.35 9.20
CA ARG A 142 0.14 -1.39 9.32
C ARG A 142 -0.72 -1.47 8.07
N LEU A 143 -1.64 -2.42 8.01
CA LEU A 143 -2.70 -2.40 7.00
C LEU A 143 -3.70 -1.26 7.25
N PRO A 144 -4.31 -0.70 6.19
CA PRO A 144 -5.42 0.23 6.32
C PRO A 144 -6.64 -0.43 6.93
N THR A 145 -7.42 0.33 7.69
CA THR A 145 -8.82 -0.06 7.93
C THR A 145 -9.65 0.17 6.66
N GLU A 146 -10.84 -0.42 6.60
CA GLU A 146 -11.76 -0.22 5.47
C GLU A 146 -12.11 1.27 5.29
N GLU A 147 -12.37 1.98 6.39
CA GLU A 147 -12.73 3.40 6.37
C GLU A 147 -11.58 4.28 5.87
N GLU A 148 -10.34 3.97 6.30
CA GLU A 148 -9.16 4.67 5.85
C GLU A 148 -8.88 4.43 4.36
N TRP A 149 -9.12 3.20 3.92
CA TRP A 149 -8.98 2.82 2.52
C TRP A 149 -10.01 3.53 1.63
N GLU A 150 -11.28 3.50 2.02
CA GLU A 150 -12.34 4.14 1.25
C GLU A 150 -12.17 5.66 1.21
N LYS A 151 -11.83 6.30 2.33
CA LYS A 151 -11.57 7.74 2.34
C LYS A 151 -10.41 8.14 1.43
N ALA A 152 -9.35 7.32 1.38
CA ALA A 152 -8.21 7.55 0.49
C ALA A 152 -8.60 7.40 -0.99
N ALA A 153 -9.44 6.42 -1.32
CA ALA A 153 -9.86 6.15 -2.69
C ALA A 153 -10.94 7.12 -3.20
N ARG A 154 -11.96 7.39 -2.37
CA ARG A 154 -13.16 8.17 -2.73
C ARG A 154 -12.95 9.68 -2.56
N GLY A 155 -12.16 10.10 -1.57
CA GLY A 155 -12.09 11.49 -1.15
C GLY A 155 -13.25 11.88 -0.22
N LYS A 156 -13.77 13.11 -0.35
CA LYS A 156 -14.76 13.68 0.60
C LYS A 156 -16.16 13.87 0.02
N ASP A 157 -16.31 13.77 -1.30
CA ASP A 157 -17.50 14.21 -2.04
C ASP A 157 -18.48 13.08 -2.37
N GLY A 158 -18.20 11.84 -1.95
CA GLY A 158 -19.15 10.73 -2.09
C GLY A 158 -19.28 10.20 -3.52
N ARG A 159 -18.30 10.47 -4.40
CA ARG A 159 -18.26 9.99 -5.79
C ARG A 159 -18.34 8.47 -5.89
N GLU A 160 -18.95 7.94 -6.96
CA GLU A 160 -19.11 6.48 -7.14
C GLU A 160 -17.77 5.75 -7.38
N TYR A 161 -16.94 6.29 -8.26
CA TYR A 161 -15.60 5.78 -8.58
C TYR A 161 -14.53 6.77 -8.12
N PRO A 162 -13.26 6.36 -7.92
CA PRO A 162 -12.19 7.27 -7.53
C PRO A 162 -12.04 8.50 -8.45
N TRP A 163 -12.41 8.36 -9.73
CA TRP A 163 -12.34 9.40 -10.75
C TRP A 163 -13.64 10.18 -11.01
N GLY A 164 -14.76 9.82 -10.37
CA GLY A 164 -16.04 10.52 -10.54
C GLY A 164 -17.24 9.59 -10.51
N ASP A 165 -18.40 10.09 -10.92
CA ASP A 165 -19.67 9.34 -10.86
C ASP A 165 -19.95 8.48 -12.10
N GLU A 166 -19.18 8.67 -13.18
CA GLU A 166 -19.33 7.90 -14.41
C GLU A 166 -18.27 6.81 -14.52
N PHE A 167 -18.70 5.62 -14.91
CA PHE A 167 -17.80 4.52 -15.19
C PHE A 167 -16.95 4.82 -16.43
N ASP A 168 -15.63 4.73 -16.29
CA ASP A 168 -14.70 4.81 -17.41
C ASP A 168 -13.73 3.63 -17.37
N ALA A 169 -13.90 2.70 -18.30
CA ALA A 169 -13.07 1.50 -18.41
C ALA A 169 -11.58 1.82 -18.64
N LYS A 170 -11.24 3.01 -19.17
CA LYS A 170 -9.85 3.42 -19.40
C LYS A 170 -9.12 3.82 -18.12
N LEU A 171 -9.86 4.09 -17.05
CA LEU A 171 -9.33 4.44 -15.75
C LEU A 171 -9.26 3.23 -14.81
N CYS A 172 -9.83 2.10 -15.24
CA CYS A 172 -9.64 0.81 -14.58
C CYS A 172 -8.22 0.29 -14.81
N ASN A 173 -7.66 -0.35 -13.80
CA ASN A 173 -6.42 -1.10 -13.93
C ASN A 173 -6.75 -2.46 -14.57
N THR A 174 -6.76 -2.53 -15.90
CA THR A 174 -7.00 -3.76 -16.70
C THR A 174 -5.73 -4.40 -17.20
#